data_AF-A0A1R1PZ35-F1
#
_entry.id   AF-A0A1R1PZ35-F1
#
_cell.length_a   1.000
_cell.length_b   1.000
_cell.length_c   1.000
_cell.angle_alpha   90.00
_cell.angle_beta   90.00
_cell.angle_gamma   90.00
#
_symmetry.space_group_name_H-M   'P 1'
#
loop_
_entity.id
_entity.type
_entity.pdbx_description
1 polymer ?
#
loop_
_entity_poly.entity_id
_entity_poly.type
_entity_poly.pdbx_seq_one_letter_code
_entity_poly.pdbx_strand_id
1 'polypeptide(L)'
;MDQQSDIQPIRIDSLGDVAYLRREFDDLIDRCFETNSVIQESFSNEEDLQALKQILCSSLKEWSNRVWACVGPNLMVNGFPYDEAAASITNTNKKHKRDKAQSRRSIGLGGLGPLIASDDNDGYAVNSTPQIGYEDVEPLDKKLEAEVADLMAEANDVLLSVSRKRKKSPKQVEDALNSAIKRAKLDLDSLDRQKITHPANQRPSGSDASSSSRSSLLEPPFTLDSPQLQSHIKFSLGDKSTVQSNVVETAAKLDYLLKETPETFEKLQALNSNLQLITAHLRSDKCKDLDQILSKTQSQK
;
A
#
# COMPACT_ATOMS: atom_id res chain seq x y z
N MET A 1 29.90 -2.35 17.25
CA MET A 1 30.28 -1.63 16.02
C MET A 1 29.78 -2.49 14.89
N ASP A 2 28.58 -2.19 14.41
CA ASP A 2 27.95 -2.97 13.34
C ASP A 2 28.69 -2.67 12.05
N GLN A 3 29.53 -3.61 11.61
CA GLN A 3 30.13 -3.59 10.28
C GLN A 3 29.00 -3.86 9.29
N GLN A 4 28.32 -2.80 8.90
CA GLN A 4 27.36 -2.81 7.81
C GLN A 4 28.15 -3.22 6.56
N SER A 5 28.00 -4.48 6.15
CA SER A 5 28.65 -5.02 4.97
C SER A 5 28.23 -4.18 3.76
N ASP A 6 29.20 -3.72 2.97
CA ASP A 6 29.01 -2.85 1.80
C ASP A 6 28.22 -3.54 0.65
N ILE A 7 27.83 -4.79 0.85
CA ILE A 7 27.10 -5.61 -0.11
C ILE A 7 25.61 -5.37 0.09
N GLN A 8 24.93 -4.89 -0.96
CA GLN A 8 23.48 -4.73 -0.94
C GLN A 8 22.81 -6.12 -0.83
N PRO A 9 21.83 -6.27 0.07
CA PRO A 9 21.13 -7.54 0.23
C PRO A 9 20.30 -7.88 -1.02
N ILE A 10 20.31 -9.16 -1.38
CA ILE A 10 19.56 -9.70 -2.53
C ILE A 10 18.08 -9.73 -2.15
N ARG A 11 17.24 -9.06 -2.93
CA ARG A 11 15.79 -9.00 -2.69
C ARG A 11 15.08 -10.07 -3.50
N ILE A 12 14.24 -10.85 -2.83
CA ILE A 12 13.40 -11.89 -3.41
C ILE A 12 11.96 -11.69 -2.96
N ASP A 13 11.01 -11.92 -3.87
CA ASP A 13 9.60 -11.61 -3.67
C ASP A 13 8.87 -12.68 -2.86
N SER A 14 9.34 -13.93 -2.87
CA SER A 14 8.72 -14.99 -2.08
C SER A 14 9.71 -16.01 -1.53
N LEU A 15 9.36 -16.62 -0.39
CA LEU A 15 10.13 -17.74 0.15
C LEU A 15 10.02 -18.98 -0.74
N GLY A 16 8.92 -19.08 -1.51
CA GLY A 16 8.72 -20.11 -2.52
C GLY A 16 9.77 -20.04 -3.62
N ASP A 17 10.16 -18.83 -4.06
CA ASP A 17 11.19 -18.65 -5.07
C ASP A 17 12.56 -19.11 -4.56
N VAL A 18 12.88 -18.87 -3.29
CA VAL A 18 14.12 -19.35 -2.67
C VAL A 18 14.14 -20.89 -2.65
N ALA A 19 13.04 -21.51 -2.24
CA ALA A 19 12.91 -22.96 -2.21
C ALA A 19 12.99 -23.57 -3.63
N TYR A 20 12.36 -22.91 -4.61
CA TYR A 20 12.41 -23.29 -6.01
C TYR A 20 13.84 -23.22 -6.57
N LEU A 21 14.55 -22.11 -6.34
CA LEU A 21 15.93 -21.95 -6.80
C LEU A 21 16.86 -23.00 -6.19
N ARG A 22 16.71 -23.29 -4.89
CA ARG A 22 17.47 -24.35 -4.23
C ARG A 22 17.19 -25.72 -4.86
N ARG A 23 15.92 -26.04 -5.13
CA ARG A 23 15.52 -27.28 -5.79
C ARG A 23 16.10 -27.38 -7.20
N GLU A 24 15.95 -26.34 -8.03
CA GLU A 24 16.51 -26.33 -9.38
C GLU A 24 18.04 -26.50 -9.39
N PHE A 25 18.72 -25.97 -8.38
CA PHE A 25 20.16 -26.16 -8.21
C PHE A 25 20.52 -27.60 -7.85
N ASP A 26 19.77 -28.22 -6.93
CA ASP A 26 19.97 -29.62 -6.56
C ASP A 26 19.63 -30.56 -7.74
N ASP A 27 18.55 -30.27 -8.49
CA ASP A 27 18.17 -31.00 -9.71
C ASP A 27 19.20 -30.82 -10.83
N LEU A 28 19.86 -29.65 -10.90
CA LEU A 28 20.97 -29.42 -11.84
C LEU A 28 22.19 -30.27 -11.47
N ILE A 29 22.52 -30.39 -10.18
CA ILE A 29 23.59 -31.28 -9.72
C ILE A 29 23.31 -32.71 -10.18
N ASP A 30 22.09 -33.20 -9.96
CA ASP A 30 21.71 -34.57 -10.31
C ASP A 30 21.74 -34.78 -11.85
N ARG A 31 21.24 -33.82 -12.65
CA ARG A 31 21.32 -33.85 -14.13
C ARG A 31 22.75 -33.79 -14.68
N CYS A 32 23.64 -33.05 -14.03
CA CYS A 32 25.04 -32.97 -14.44
C CYS A 32 25.73 -34.35 -14.35
N PHE A 33 25.35 -35.21 -13.41
CA PHE A 33 25.87 -36.58 -13.35
C PHE A 33 25.29 -37.50 -14.43
N GLU A 34 24.02 -37.31 -14.76
CA GLU A 34 23.35 -38.13 -15.76
C GLU A 34 23.82 -37.82 -17.18
N THR A 35 24.13 -36.55 -17.46
CA THR A 35 24.52 -36.09 -18.79
C THR A 35 26.03 -36.14 -19.05
N ASN A 36 26.86 -36.30 -18.01
CA ASN A 36 28.32 -36.31 -18.17
C ASN A 36 28.82 -37.66 -18.69
N SER A 37 28.96 -37.76 -20.02
CA SER A 37 29.43 -38.97 -20.70
C SER A 37 30.82 -39.42 -20.25
N VAL A 38 31.71 -38.50 -19.83
CA VAL A 38 33.05 -38.85 -19.35
C VAL A 38 32.96 -39.71 -18.09
N ILE A 39 32.09 -39.34 -17.15
CA ILE A 39 31.88 -40.12 -15.93
C ILE A 39 31.22 -41.46 -16.27
N GLN A 40 30.22 -41.45 -17.15
CA GLN A 40 29.51 -42.68 -17.56
C GLN A 40 30.43 -43.68 -18.27
N GLU A 41 31.32 -43.21 -19.15
CA GLU A 41 32.24 -44.06 -19.94
C GLU A 41 33.48 -44.52 -19.17
N SER A 42 33.82 -43.86 -18.06
CA SER A 42 35.03 -44.17 -17.27
C SER A 42 34.90 -45.43 -16.41
N PHE A 43 33.69 -45.92 -16.16
CA PHE A 43 33.44 -47.06 -15.27
C PHE A 43 32.80 -48.22 -16.04
N SER A 44 33.45 -49.38 -16.03
CA SER A 44 32.89 -50.61 -16.60
C SER A 44 31.90 -51.31 -15.67
N ASN A 45 31.92 -50.99 -14.38
CA ASN A 45 31.08 -51.59 -13.34
C ASN A 45 30.05 -50.56 -12.85
N GLU A 46 28.77 -50.90 -12.96
CA GLU A 46 27.64 -50.06 -12.54
C GLU A 46 27.65 -49.82 -11.03
N GLU A 47 28.08 -50.80 -10.22
CA GLU A 47 28.12 -50.64 -8.76
C GLU A 47 29.13 -49.57 -8.33
N ASP A 48 30.31 -49.55 -8.95
CA ASP A 48 31.35 -48.55 -8.68
C ASP A 48 30.90 -47.15 -9.14
N LEU A 49 30.20 -47.07 -10.27
CA LEU A 49 29.61 -45.82 -10.77
C LEU A 49 28.54 -45.28 -9.82
N GLN A 50 27.65 -46.11 -9.31
CA GLN A 50 26.63 -45.72 -8.33
C GLN A 50 27.25 -45.27 -7.01
N ALA A 51 28.26 -45.99 -6.52
CA ALA A 51 29.00 -45.61 -5.31
C ALA A 51 29.67 -44.23 -5.47
N LEU A 52 30.32 -43.99 -6.62
CA LEU A 52 30.90 -42.69 -6.93
C LEU A 52 29.85 -41.59 -7.03
N LYS A 53 28.72 -41.84 -7.74
CA LYS A 53 27.61 -40.90 -7.87
C LYS A 53 27.08 -40.51 -6.49
N GLN A 54 26.91 -41.46 -5.58
CA GLN A 54 26.47 -41.21 -4.22
C GLN A 54 27.45 -40.33 -3.44
N ILE A 55 28.76 -40.61 -3.49
CA ILE A 55 29.80 -39.83 -2.81
C ILE A 55 29.83 -38.40 -3.35
N LEU A 56 29.82 -38.23 -4.67
CA LEU A 56 29.90 -36.91 -5.29
C LEU A 56 28.61 -36.10 -5.08
N CYS A 57 27.43 -36.70 -5.26
CA CYS A 57 26.15 -36.05 -4.98
C CYS A 57 26.08 -35.62 -3.49
N SER A 58 26.51 -36.46 -2.56
CA SER A 58 26.52 -36.09 -1.13
C SER A 58 27.46 -34.91 -0.85
N SER A 59 28.67 -34.91 -1.42
CA SER A 59 29.64 -33.83 -1.27
C SER A 59 29.15 -32.51 -1.89
N LEU A 60 28.53 -32.58 -3.07
CA LEU A 60 27.97 -31.41 -3.75
C LEU A 60 26.73 -30.86 -3.05
N LYS A 61 25.87 -31.72 -2.50
CA LYS A 61 24.72 -31.30 -1.69
C LYS A 61 25.18 -30.66 -0.38
N GLU A 62 26.24 -31.16 0.25
CA GLU A 62 26.86 -30.49 1.40
C GLU A 62 27.42 -29.11 1.03
N TRP A 63 28.11 -29.01 -0.10
CA TRP A 63 28.59 -27.72 -0.61
C TRP A 63 27.44 -26.76 -0.93
N SER A 64 26.38 -27.23 -1.61
CA SER A 64 25.14 -26.48 -1.87
C SER A 64 24.58 -25.92 -0.56
N ASN A 65 24.47 -26.75 0.49
CA ASN A 65 24.00 -26.31 1.80
C ASN A 65 24.88 -25.20 2.41
N ARG A 66 26.20 -25.27 2.26
CA ARG A 66 27.12 -24.22 2.72
C ARG A 66 26.93 -22.92 1.94
N VAL A 67 26.74 -23.00 0.62
CA VAL A 67 26.44 -21.83 -0.21
C VAL A 67 25.15 -21.17 0.27
N TRP A 68 24.07 -21.93 0.45
CA TRP A 68 22.80 -21.40 0.93
C TRP A 68 22.89 -20.85 2.36
N ALA A 69 23.72 -21.42 3.22
CA ALA A 69 24.00 -20.87 4.56
C ALA A 69 24.74 -19.51 4.51
N CYS A 70 25.61 -19.29 3.50
CA CYS A 70 26.28 -18.00 3.29
C CYS A 70 25.38 -16.98 2.61
N VAL A 71 24.48 -17.42 1.72
CA VAL A 71 23.54 -16.55 1.02
C VAL A 71 22.42 -16.09 1.94
N GLY A 72 21.92 -16.97 2.82
CA GLY A 72 20.79 -16.70 3.72
C GLY A 72 20.84 -15.34 4.44
N PRO A 73 21.93 -15.01 5.16
CA PRO A 73 22.06 -13.73 5.86
C PRO A 73 22.05 -12.50 4.95
N ASN A 74 22.41 -12.66 3.67
CA ASN A 74 22.45 -11.59 2.67
C ASN A 74 21.17 -11.50 1.84
N LEU A 75 20.15 -12.30 2.17
CA LEU A 75 18.93 -12.44 1.40
C LEU A 75 17.75 -11.82 2.16
N MET A 76 16.97 -11.02 1.46
CA MET A 76 15.78 -10.38 1.98
C MET A 76 14.55 -10.88 1.22
N VAL A 77 13.57 -11.41 1.96
CA VAL A 77 12.30 -11.86 1.41
C VAL A 77 11.21 -10.85 1.79
N ASN A 78 10.61 -10.19 0.80
CA ASN A 78 9.59 -9.15 1.04
C ASN A 78 10.03 -8.03 2.01
N GLY A 79 11.30 -7.67 1.99
CA GLY A 79 11.82 -6.64 2.89
C GLY A 79 12.26 -7.13 4.27
N PHE A 80 12.11 -8.43 4.57
CA PHE A 80 12.53 -9.04 5.84
C PHE A 80 13.77 -9.91 5.66
N PRO A 81 14.66 -10.01 6.66
CA PRO A 81 15.75 -10.97 6.65
C PRO A 81 15.24 -12.41 6.42
N TYR A 82 15.97 -13.22 5.67
CA TYR A 82 15.57 -14.59 5.34
C TYR A 82 15.20 -15.44 6.57
N ASP A 83 16.00 -15.37 7.64
CA ASP A 83 15.76 -16.17 8.85
C ASP A 83 14.43 -15.81 9.53
N GLU A 84 14.06 -14.52 9.55
CA GLU A 84 12.78 -14.06 10.07
C GLU A 84 11.61 -14.51 9.19
N ALA A 85 11.76 -14.36 7.87
CA ALA A 85 10.76 -14.80 6.90
C ALA A 85 10.53 -16.31 6.97
N ALA A 86 11.59 -17.12 7.07
CA ALA A 86 11.51 -18.57 7.21
C ALA A 86 10.87 -18.98 8.55
N ALA A 87 11.24 -18.32 9.65
CA ALA A 87 10.64 -18.58 10.96
C ALA A 87 9.13 -18.27 10.99
N SER A 88 8.70 -17.21 10.30
CA SER A 88 7.29 -16.81 10.25
C SER A 88 6.37 -17.92 9.71
N ILE A 89 6.81 -18.64 8.68
CA ILE A 89 6.07 -19.76 8.06
C ILE A 89 6.00 -20.96 8.99
N THR A 90 7.07 -21.27 9.72
CA THR A 90 7.04 -22.39 10.68
C THR A 90 6.09 -22.12 11.85
N ASN A 91 5.89 -20.85 12.21
CA ASN A 91 5.02 -20.45 13.32
C ASN A 91 3.54 -20.41 12.93
N THR A 92 3.19 -20.02 11.71
CA THR A 92 1.80 -20.08 11.21
C THR A 92 1.29 -21.53 11.18
N ASN A 93 2.14 -22.46 10.74
CA ASN A 93 1.79 -23.89 10.66
C ASN A 93 1.57 -24.51 12.05
N LYS A 94 2.34 -24.08 13.06
CA LYS A 94 2.16 -24.55 14.45
C LYS A 94 0.86 -24.04 15.10
N LYS A 95 0.46 -22.80 14.81
CA LYS A 95 -0.76 -22.20 15.36
C LYS A 95 -2.00 -22.92 14.84
N HIS A 96 -2.06 -23.19 13.53
CA HIS A 96 -3.16 -23.95 12.93
C HIS A 96 -3.28 -25.39 13.45
N LYS A 97 -2.15 -26.06 13.71
CA LYS A 97 -2.17 -27.42 14.27
C LYS A 97 -2.73 -27.47 15.70
N ARG A 98 -2.49 -26.42 16.50
CA ARG A 98 -3.00 -26.31 17.88
C ARG A 98 -4.50 -26.03 17.92
N ASP A 99 -4.99 -25.16 17.05
CA ASP A 99 -6.42 -24.85 16.93
C ASP A 99 -7.22 -26.06 16.41
N LYS A 100 -6.64 -26.85 15.48
CA LYS A 100 -7.26 -28.10 14.99
C LYS A 100 -7.30 -29.20 16.06
N ALA A 101 -6.31 -29.27 16.95
CA ALA A 101 -6.30 -30.20 18.07
C ALA A 101 -7.28 -29.80 19.19
N GLN A 102 -7.47 -28.50 19.45
CA GLN A 102 -8.49 -28.02 20.39
C GLN A 102 -9.91 -28.17 19.84
N SER A 103 -10.12 -27.95 18.54
CA SER A 103 -11.42 -28.14 17.89
C SER A 103 -11.89 -29.60 17.89
N ARG A 104 -11.00 -30.58 18.05
CA ARG A 104 -11.36 -32.01 18.17
C ARG A 104 -11.67 -32.45 19.61
N ARG A 105 -11.32 -31.66 20.63
CA ARG A 105 -11.60 -32.00 22.04
C ARG A 105 -12.94 -31.49 22.55
N SER A 106 -13.66 -30.65 21.80
CA SER A 106 -14.99 -30.16 22.18
C SER A 106 -16.15 -31.03 21.69
N ILE A 107 -15.89 -32.09 20.92
CA ILE A 107 -16.90 -33.04 20.43
C ILE A 107 -16.49 -34.45 20.85
N GLY A 108 -16.77 -34.83 22.10
CA GLY A 108 -16.41 -36.15 22.59
C GLY A 108 -16.65 -36.33 24.08
N LEU A 109 -17.92 -36.35 24.48
CA LEU A 109 -18.34 -36.96 25.74
C LEU A 109 -17.95 -38.44 25.72
N GLY A 110 -17.22 -38.89 26.75
CA GLY A 110 -17.27 -40.26 27.27
C GLY A 110 -16.38 -41.29 26.58
N GLY A 111 -15.23 -41.59 27.20
CA GLY A 111 -14.41 -42.74 26.81
C GLY A 111 -13.16 -42.89 27.67
N LEU A 112 -13.33 -43.47 28.86
CA LEU A 112 -12.25 -43.95 29.72
C LEU A 112 -11.41 -45.02 29.00
N GLY A 113 -10.08 -44.88 28.99
CA GLY A 113 -9.14 -45.94 28.57
C GLY A 113 -7.68 -45.56 28.84
N PRO A 114 -6.82 -46.46 29.35
CA PRO A 114 -5.74 -46.10 30.26
C PRO A 114 -4.36 -45.89 29.61
N LEU A 115 -3.51 -45.24 30.41
CA LEU A 115 -2.06 -45.06 30.27
C LEU A 115 -1.32 -46.34 29.86
N ILE A 116 -0.54 -46.25 28.78
CA ILE A 116 0.61 -47.12 28.56
C ILE A 116 1.82 -46.20 28.39
N ALA A 117 2.67 -46.22 29.41
CA ALA A 117 4.03 -45.72 29.37
C ALA A 117 4.92 -46.78 28.69
N SER A 118 5.74 -46.35 27.75
CA SER A 118 6.89 -47.09 27.22
C SER A 118 7.84 -46.01 26.69
N ASP A 119 8.91 -45.71 27.38
CA ASP A 119 10.19 -46.42 27.51
C ASP A 119 11.22 -45.80 26.58
N ASP A 120 12.34 -45.44 27.20
CA ASP A 120 13.46 -44.71 26.67
C ASP A 120 14.11 -45.48 25.51
N ASN A 121 14.21 -44.84 24.34
CA ASN A 121 15.01 -45.34 23.23
C ASN A 121 15.93 -44.23 22.73
N ASP A 122 17.11 -44.16 23.34
CA ASP A 122 18.27 -43.41 22.86
C ASP A 122 18.80 -44.08 21.58
N GLY A 123 18.29 -43.64 20.43
CA GLY A 123 18.68 -44.11 19.10
C GLY A 123 19.27 -43.00 18.25
N TYR A 124 20.56 -43.14 17.93
CA TYR A 124 21.38 -42.35 17.01
C TYR A 124 20.63 -41.54 15.95
N ALA A 125 20.88 -40.22 15.95
CA ALA A 125 20.42 -39.26 14.94
C ALA A 125 21.09 -39.57 13.58
N VAL A 126 20.47 -40.45 12.82
CA VAL A 126 20.67 -40.56 11.38
C VAL A 126 20.10 -39.30 10.76
N ASN A 127 20.93 -38.56 10.03
CA ASN A 127 20.53 -37.42 9.21
C ASN A 127 19.58 -37.89 8.11
N SER A 128 18.30 -38.04 8.44
CA SER A 128 17.23 -38.26 7.48
C SER A 128 16.99 -36.97 6.73
N THR A 129 17.59 -36.86 5.55
CA THR A 129 17.20 -35.88 4.54
C THR A 129 15.69 -36.01 4.32
N PRO A 130 14.88 -34.98 4.59
CA PRO A 130 13.44 -35.09 4.41
C PRO A 130 13.17 -35.24 2.91
N GLN A 131 12.71 -36.43 2.51
CA GLN A 131 12.05 -36.58 1.22
C GLN A 131 10.79 -35.71 1.28
N ILE A 132 10.80 -34.59 0.57
CA ILE A 132 9.63 -33.76 0.37
C ILE A 132 8.72 -34.52 -0.60
N GLY A 133 7.95 -35.45 -0.05
CA GLY A 133 6.91 -36.15 -0.78
C GLY A 133 5.86 -35.14 -1.23
N TYR A 134 5.44 -35.24 -2.48
CA TYR A 134 4.34 -34.46 -3.06
C TYR A 134 2.97 -34.74 -2.41
N GLU A 135 2.93 -35.49 -1.30
CA GLU A 135 1.74 -35.70 -0.47
C GLU A 135 1.48 -34.56 0.54
N ASP A 136 2.43 -33.63 0.71
CA ASP A 136 2.30 -32.45 1.58
C ASP A 136 1.81 -31.18 0.81
N VAL A 137 1.08 -31.34 -0.30
CA VAL A 137 0.30 -30.22 -0.83
C VAL A 137 -0.83 -29.95 0.16
N GLU A 138 -0.64 -28.90 0.97
CA GLU A 138 -1.59 -28.49 1.99
C GLU A 138 -2.99 -28.36 1.34
N PRO A 139 -3.99 -29.13 1.81
CA PRO A 139 -5.30 -29.12 1.19
C PRO A 139 -5.87 -27.71 1.25
N LEU A 140 -6.43 -27.26 0.13
CA LEU A 140 -6.99 -25.92 -0.04
C LEU A 140 -7.76 -25.50 1.22
N ASP A 141 -7.26 -24.48 1.91
CA ASP A 141 -7.89 -23.99 3.12
C ASP A 141 -9.19 -23.26 2.76
N LYS A 142 -10.30 -23.99 2.85
CA LYS A 142 -11.65 -23.46 2.58
C LYS A 142 -11.98 -22.22 3.40
N LYS A 143 -11.36 -22.06 4.58
CA LYS A 143 -11.55 -20.86 5.40
C LYS A 143 -10.85 -19.67 4.75
N LEU A 144 -9.60 -19.86 4.29
CA LEU A 144 -8.85 -18.83 3.60
C LEU A 144 -9.54 -18.44 2.28
N GLU A 145 -10.09 -19.42 1.56
CA GLU A 145 -10.86 -19.18 0.34
C GLU A 145 -12.11 -18.31 0.60
N ALA A 146 -12.85 -18.60 1.67
CA ALA A 146 -14.00 -17.80 2.09
C ALA A 146 -13.58 -16.37 2.49
N GLU A 147 -12.50 -16.21 3.24
CA GLU A 147 -11.98 -14.90 3.64
C GLU A 147 -11.51 -14.07 2.43
N VAL A 148 -10.84 -14.69 1.47
CA VAL A 148 -10.45 -14.03 0.22
C VAL A 148 -11.69 -13.60 -0.57
N ALA A 149 -12.74 -14.43 -0.63
CA ALA A 149 -13.99 -14.09 -1.30
C ALA A 149 -14.71 -12.91 -0.62
N ASP A 150 -14.75 -12.89 0.72
CA ASP A 150 -15.35 -11.79 1.50
C ASP A 150 -14.57 -10.48 1.30
N LEU A 151 -13.24 -10.53 1.35
CA LEU A 151 -12.38 -9.37 1.11
C LEU A 151 -12.51 -8.85 -0.32
N MET A 152 -12.64 -9.74 -1.32
CA MET A 152 -12.91 -9.35 -2.70
C MET A 152 -14.27 -8.66 -2.85
N ALA A 153 -15.30 -9.12 -2.14
CA ALA A 153 -16.62 -8.48 -2.15
C ALA A 153 -16.54 -7.08 -1.52
N GLU A 154 -15.88 -6.93 -0.37
CA GLU A 154 -15.67 -5.64 0.29
C GLU A 154 -14.89 -4.66 -0.59
N ALA A 155 -13.80 -5.12 -1.22
CA ALA A 155 -13.01 -4.31 -2.14
C ALA A 155 -13.84 -3.80 -3.32
N ASN A 156 -14.70 -4.65 -3.90
CA ASN A 156 -15.61 -4.25 -4.97
C ASN A 156 -16.63 -3.21 -4.51
N ASP A 157 -17.19 -3.35 -3.31
CA ASP A 157 -18.13 -2.37 -2.74
C ASP A 157 -17.48 -1.01 -2.53
N VAL A 158 -16.24 -0.99 -2.02
CA VAL A 158 -15.45 0.24 -1.87
C VAL A 158 -15.18 0.88 -3.24
N LEU A 159 -14.78 0.10 -4.25
CA LEU A 159 -14.53 0.60 -5.60
C LEU A 159 -15.80 1.19 -6.24
N LEU A 160 -16.95 0.54 -6.07
CA LEU A 160 -18.24 1.04 -6.54
C LEU A 160 -18.64 2.32 -5.80
N SER A 161 -18.44 2.39 -4.49
CA SER A 161 -18.70 3.59 -3.68
C SER A 161 -17.85 4.78 -4.13
N VAL A 162 -16.55 4.58 -4.31
CA VAL A 162 -15.63 5.60 -4.83
C VAL A 162 -16.04 6.05 -6.23
N SER A 163 -16.40 5.12 -7.11
CA SER A 163 -16.85 5.44 -8.47
C SER A 163 -18.13 6.26 -8.47
N ARG A 164 -19.10 5.93 -7.61
CA ARG A 164 -20.33 6.72 -7.42
C ARG A 164 -20.02 8.12 -6.88
N LYS A 165 -19.11 8.24 -5.91
CA LYS A 165 -18.66 9.54 -5.38
C LYS A 165 -17.97 10.37 -6.47
N ARG A 166 -17.05 9.78 -7.25
CA ARG A 166 -16.38 10.46 -8.38
C ARG A 166 -17.38 10.94 -9.44
N LYS A 167 -18.46 10.20 -9.68
CA LYS A 167 -19.50 10.59 -10.64
C LYS A 167 -20.42 11.71 -10.11
N LYS A 168 -20.77 11.68 -8.82
CA LYS A 168 -21.76 12.61 -8.23
C LYS A 168 -21.14 13.89 -7.66
N SER A 169 -19.97 13.78 -7.03
CA SER A 169 -19.33 14.88 -6.31
C SER A 169 -19.03 16.10 -7.20
N PRO A 170 -18.52 15.97 -8.44
CA PRO A 170 -18.21 17.13 -9.25
C PRO A 170 -19.45 17.97 -9.56
N LYS A 171 -20.58 17.32 -9.90
CA LYS A 171 -21.84 18.02 -10.15
C LYS A 171 -22.38 18.70 -8.90
N GLN A 172 -22.32 18.03 -7.74
CA GLN A 172 -22.75 18.64 -6.48
C GLN A 172 -21.90 19.87 -6.11
N VAL A 173 -20.59 19.82 -6.35
CA VAL A 173 -19.68 20.94 -6.13
C VAL A 173 -19.98 22.07 -7.13
N GLU A 174 -20.21 21.74 -8.40
CA GLU A 174 -20.57 22.70 -9.46
C GLU A 174 -21.91 23.40 -9.15
N ASP A 175 -22.94 22.65 -8.76
CA ASP A 175 -24.25 23.19 -8.39
C ASP A 175 -24.16 24.12 -7.17
N ALA A 176 -23.37 23.72 -6.16
CA ALA A 176 -23.13 24.53 -4.97
C ALA A 176 -22.37 25.83 -5.32
N LEU A 177 -21.34 25.73 -6.17
CA LEU A 177 -20.55 26.86 -6.63
C LEU A 177 -21.40 27.83 -7.47
N ASN A 178 -22.17 27.32 -8.43
CA ASN A 178 -23.07 28.13 -9.26
C ASN A 178 -24.14 28.83 -8.40
N SER A 179 -24.67 28.15 -7.39
CA SER A 179 -25.61 28.75 -6.43
C SER A 179 -24.96 29.84 -5.56
N ALA A 180 -23.69 29.67 -5.18
CA ALA A 180 -22.93 30.70 -4.46
C ALA A 180 -22.63 31.92 -5.36
N ILE A 181 -22.19 31.69 -6.60
CA ILE A 181 -21.94 32.75 -7.59
C ILE A 181 -23.23 33.54 -7.85
N LYS A 182 -24.37 32.86 -8.01
CA LYS A 182 -25.66 33.51 -8.23
C LYS A 182 -26.06 34.43 -7.06
N ARG A 183 -25.83 33.99 -5.82
CA ARG A 183 -26.07 34.82 -4.62
C ARG A 183 -25.15 36.04 -4.58
N ALA A 184 -23.86 35.83 -4.80
CA ALA A 184 -22.89 36.92 -4.83
C ALA A 184 -23.21 37.99 -5.90
N LYS A 185 -23.69 37.57 -7.07
CA LYS A 185 -24.17 38.49 -8.12
C LYS A 185 -25.36 39.32 -7.66
N LEU A 186 -26.35 38.69 -7.02
CA LEU A 186 -27.53 39.40 -6.49
C LEU A 186 -27.14 40.42 -5.41
N ASP A 187 -26.20 40.07 -4.55
CA ASP A 187 -25.70 40.99 -3.52
C ASP A 187 -24.98 42.19 -4.16
N LEU A 188 -24.15 41.96 -5.19
CA LEU A 188 -23.46 43.03 -5.92
C LEU A 188 -24.46 43.98 -6.62
N ASP A 189 -25.46 43.42 -7.31
CA ASP A 189 -26.52 44.20 -7.98
C ASP A 189 -27.34 45.04 -6.98
N SER A 190 -27.49 44.55 -5.74
CA SER A 190 -28.17 45.28 -4.67
C SER A 190 -27.36 46.48 -4.17
N LEU A 191 -26.02 46.35 -4.10
CA LEU A 191 -25.12 47.45 -3.72
C LEU A 191 -25.14 48.59 -4.74
N ASP A 192 -25.13 48.27 -6.04
CA ASP A 192 -25.15 49.29 -7.10
C ASP A 192 -26.45 50.12 -7.07
N ARG A 193 -27.58 49.50 -6.74
CA ARG A 193 -28.87 50.21 -6.58
C ARG A 193 -28.89 51.14 -5.37
N GLN A 194 -28.23 50.77 -4.27
CA GLN A 194 -28.13 51.62 -3.08
C GLN A 194 -27.21 52.83 -3.30
N LYS A 195 -26.18 52.71 -4.17
CA LYS A 195 -25.24 53.81 -4.45
C LYS A 195 -25.87 54.96 -5.26
N ILE A 196 -26.92 54.69 -6.03
CA ILE A 196 -27.61 55.70 -6.87
C ILE A 196 -28.65 56.51 -6.09
N THR A 197 -29.01 56.10 -4.86
CA THR A 197 -30.07 56.74 -4.07
C THR A 197 -29.61 57.78 -3.04
N HIS A 198 -28.34 58.22 -3.08
CA HIS A 198 -27.91 59.42 -2.34
C HIS A 198 -28.00 60.67 -3.23
N PRO A 199 -29.08 61.49 -3.13
CA PRO A 199 -29.17 62.73 -3.88
C PRO A 199 -28.12 63.73 -3.38
N ALA A 200 -27.37 64.27 -4.34
CA ALA A 200 -26.47 65.39 -4.18
C ALA A 200 -27.24 66.60 -3.59
N ASN A 201 -27.13 66.80 -2.29
CA ASN A 201 -27.52 68.06 -1.66
C ASN A 201 -26.55 68.40 -0.53
N GLN A 202 -25.28 68.62 -0.89
CA GLN A 202 -24.36 69.39 -0.05
C GLN A 202 -23.92 70.62 -0.85
N ARG A 203 -24.61 71.71 -0.51
CA ARG A 203 -24.40 73.07 -0.99
C ARG A 203 -23.13 73.60 -0.32
N PRO A 204 -22.09 74.05 -1.05
CA PRO A 204 -20.93 74.66 -0.44
C PRO A 204 -21.23 76.14 -0.17
N SER A 205 -21.54 76.48 1.08
CA SER A 205 -21.50 77.87 1.54
C SER A 205 -20.11 78.16 2.08
N GLY A 206 -19.35 78.97 1.33
CA GLY A 206 -18.09 79.53 1.80
C GLY A 206 -18.31 80.54 2.93
N SER A 207 -17.32 80.62 3.81
CA SER A 207 -17.07 81.81 4.61
C SER A 207 -15.61 81.79 5.03
N ASP A 208 -14.82 82.68 4.42
CA ASP A 208 -13.55 83.15 4.93
C ASP A 208 -13.71 83.72 6.35
N ALA A 209 -12.64 83.64 7.14
CA ALA A 209 -12.18 84.60 8.16
C ALA A 209 -11.72 83.92 9.47
N SER A 210 -10.39 83.89 9.62
CA SER A 210 -9.60 84.35 10.77
C SER A 210 -10.10 84.17 12.22
N SER A 211 -9.13 83.73 13.03
CA SER A 211 -8.80 84.13 14.41
C SER A 211 -9.37 83.32 15.58
N SER A 212 -8.46 82.57 16.20
CA SER A 212 -7.98 82.71 17.58
C SER A 212 -8.98 82.94 18.73
N SER A 213 -8.81 82.09 19.75
CA SER A 213 -8.97 82.34 21.20
C SER A 213 -10.27 81.90 21.92
N ARG A 214 -10.02 81.02 22.90
CA ARG A 214 -10.46 81.02 24.31
C ARG A 214 -11.93 80.69 24.70
N SER A 215 -11.97 79.67 25.55
CA SER A 215 -12.68 79.54 26.84
C SER A 215 -14.20 79.37 26.90
N SER A 216 -14.55 78.14 27.27
CA SER A 216 -15.23 77.74 28.52
C SER A 216 -16.76 77.84 28.65
N LEU A 217 -17.27 76.75 29.25
CA LEU A 217 -18.44 76.65 30.13
C LEU A 217 -19.80 77.02 29.51
N LEU A 218 -20.60 75.98 29.23
CA LEU A 218 -21.76 75.57 30.06
C LEU A 218 -22.62 74.60 29.23
N GLU A 219 -22.71 73.36 29.70
CA GLU A 219 -23.85 72.47 29.46
C GLU A 219 -25.15 73.14 29.99
N PRO A 220 -26.37 72.77 29.52
CA PRO A 220 -26.86 71.39 29.65
C PRO A 220 -27.90 71.00 28.54
N PRO A 221 -28.84 70.05 28.73
CA PRO A 221 -28.93 68.86 27.88
C PRO A 221 -30.21 68.86 27.03
N PHE A 222 -30.13 68.50 25.76
CA PHE A 222 -31.34 68.18 24.99
C PHE A 222 -31.45 66.67 24.81
N THR A 223 -32.27 66.08 25.68
CA THR A 223 -33.01 64.85 25.41
C THR A 223 -33.99 65.10 24.26
N LEU A 224 -33.85 64.31 23.19
CA LEU A 224 -34.92 64.13 22.22
C LEU A 224 -35.13 62.64 22.01
N ASP A 225 -36.04 62.12 22.83
CA ASP A 225 -36.83 60.94 22.53
C ASP A 225 -37.47 61.12 21.16
N SER A 226 -37.08 60.26 20.22
CA SER A 226 -37.85 59.99 19.01
C SER A 226 -37.80 58.49 18.72
N PRO A 227 -38.76 57.72 19.26
CA PRO A 227 -38.85 56.30 19.02
C PRO A 227 -39.76 56.05 17.82
N GLN A 228 -39.33 56.31 16.57
CA GLN A 228 -40.17 55.89 15.44
C GLN A 228 -39.58 55.68 14.04
N LEU A 229 -38.26 55.53 13.87
CA LEU A 229 -37.69 55.18 12.54
C LEU A 229 -36.51 54.20 12.60
N GLN A 230 -36.60 53.17 13.44
CA GLN A 230 -35.60 52.07 13.53
C GLN A 230 -36.16 50.66 13.24
N SER A 231 -37.35 50.51 12.67
CA SER A 231 -37.99 49.18 12.58
C SER A 231 -37.84 48.40 11.28
N HIS A 232 -37.42 48.99 10.15
CA HIS A 232 -37.30 48.24 8.90
C HIS A 232 -36.15 48.85 8.09
N ILE A 233 -34.91 48.39 8.21
CA ILE A 233 -34.38 47.26 7.44
C ILE A 233 -33.26 46.64 8.28
N LYS A 234 -33.57 45.60 9.05
CA LYS A 234 -32.56 44.65 9.52
C LYS A 234 -32.32 43.68 8.37
N PHE A 235 -31.34 43.97 7.51
CA PHE A 235 -30.70 42.89 6.77
C PHE A 235 -30.04 42.01 7.83
N SER A 236 -30.72 40.92 8.18
CA SER A 236 -30.14 39.77 8.85
C SER A 236 -29.06 39.23 7.91
N LEU A 237 -27.89 39.88 7.90
CA LEU A 237 -26.66 39.26 7.47
C LEU A 237 -26.55 38.02 8.36
N GLY A 238 -26.90 36.85 7.80
CA GLY A 238 -26.77 35.57 8.49
C GLY A 238 -25.41 35.55 9.16
N ASP A 239 -25.40 35.23 10.45
CA ASP A 239 -24.31 35.44 11.40
C ASP A 239 -22.97 35.62 10.71
N LYS A 240 -22.42 36.85 10.72
CA LYS A 240 -21.10 37.13 10.12
C LYS A 240 -20.04 36.12 10.58
N SER A 241 -20.21 35.55 11.78
CA SER A 241 -19.36 34.47 12.31
C SER A 241 -19.46 33.15 11.52
N THR A 242 -20.64 32.75 11.01
CA THR A 242 -20.77 31.51 10.20
C THR A 242 -20.16 31.68 8.81
N VAL A 243 -20.33 32.84 8.18
CA VAL A 243 -19.67 33.11 6.89
C VAL A 243 -18.15 33.13 7.06
N GLN A 244 -17.64 33.80 8.11
CA GLN A 244 -16.21 33.84 8.38
C GLN A 244 -15.64 32.46 8.75
N SER A 245 -16.36 31.66 9.54
CA SER A 245 -15.98 30.27 9.85
C SER A 245 -15.89 29.40 8.60
N ASN A 246 -16.86 29.51 7.69
CA ASN A 246 -16.85 28.73 6.44
C ASN A 246 -15.70 29.14 5.51
N VAL A 247 -15.35 30.42 5.45
CA VAL A 247 -14.19 30.90 4.68
C VAL A 247 -12.89 30.35 5.26
N VAL A 248 -12.73 30.36 6.59
CA VAL A 248 -11.54 29.82 7.25
C VAL A 248 -11.43 28.30 7.05
N GLU A 249 -12.54 27.57 7.18
CA GLU A 249 -12.55 26.12 6.98
C GLU A 249 -12.26 25.73 5.53
N THR A 250 -12.82 26.44 4.55
CA THR A 250 -12.54 26.21 3.13
C THR A 250 -11.09 26.55 2.76
N ALA A 251 -10.53 27.63 3.32
CA ALA A 251 -9.11 27.97 3.15
C ALA A 251 -8.18 26.89 3.73
N ALA A 252 -8.50 26.36 4.92
CA ALA A 252 -7.72 25.27 5.52
C ALA A 252 -7.78 23.97 4.70
N LYS A 253 -8.94 23.63 4.13
CA LYS A 253 -9.08 22.47 3.22
C LYS A 253 -8.29 22.66 1.92
N LEU A 254 -8.26 23.87 1.36
CA LEU A 254 -7.45 24.20 0.20
C LEU A 254 -5.95 24.10 0.50
N ASP A 255 -5.50 24.62 1.65
CA ASP A 255 -4.09 24.53 2.07
C ASP A 255 -3.65 23.07 2.30
N TYR A 256 -4.52 22.25 2.89
CA TYR A 256 -4.28 20.81 3.03
C TYR A 256 -4.13 20.11 1.68
N LEU A 257 -5.07 20.35 0.75
CA LEU A 257 -5.01 19.77 -0.60
C LEU A 257 -3.76 20.21 -1.36
N LEU A 258 -3.37 21.49 -1.24
CA LEU A 258 -2.15 22.03 -1.84
C LEU A 258 -0.88 21.39 -1.29
N LYS A 259 -0.86 21.02 0.00
CA LYS A 259 0.27 20.31 0.64
C LYS A 259 0.34 18.82 0.28
N GLU A 260 -0.77 18.17 -0.02
CA GLU A 260 -0.84 16.74 -0.33
C GLU A 260 -0.63 16.45 -1.84
N THR A 261 -0.90 17.43 -2.70
CA THR A 261 -0.65 17.33 -4.16
C THR A 261 0.81 17.05 -4.57
N PRO A 262 1.85 17.65 -3.97
CA PRO A 262 3.24 17.39 -4.33
C PRO A 262 3.64 15.93 -4.06
N GLU A 263 3.23 15.38 -2.91
CA GLU A 263 3.58 14.00 -2.53
C GLU A 263 2.92 12.98 -3.45
N THR A 264 1.65 13.22 -3.82
CA THR A 264 0.95 12.37 -4.78
C THR A 264 1.51 12.51 -6.19
N PHE A 265 1.98 13.70 -6.58
CA PHE A 265 2.66 13.93 -7.86
C PHE A 265 4.02 13.22 -7.94
N GLU A 266 4.84 13.27 -6.89
CA GLU A 266 6.12 12.55 -6.84
C GLU A 266 5.94 11.03 -6.92
N LYS A 267 4.95 10.47 -6.21
CA LYS A 267 4.59 9.05 -6.32
C LYS A 267 4.18 8.67 -7.74
N LEU A 268 3.41 9.53 -8.41
CA LEU A 268 3.00 9.31 -9.80
C LEU A 268 4.19 9.38 -10.78
N GLN A 269 5.13 10.31 -10.54
CA GLN A 269 6.34 10.46 -11.34
C GLN A 269 7.27 9.25 -11.18
N ALA A 270 7.44 8.74 -9.95
CA ALA A 270 8.20 7.52 -9.68
C ALA A 270 7.58 6.29 -10.38
N LEU A 271 6.25 6.16 -10.34
CA LEU A 271 5.53 5.08 -11.06
C LEU A 271 5.77 5.17 -12.57
N ASN A 272 5.72 6.36 -13.15
CA ASN A 272 5.96 6.57 -14.58
C ASN A 272 7.39 6.20 -14.99
N SER A 273 8.39 6.57 -14.18
CA SER A 273 9.79 6.17 -14.41
C SER A 273 9.96 4.65 -14.39
N ASN A 274 9.30 3.95 -13.44
CA ASN A 274 9.33 2.48 -13.38
C ASN A 274 8.69 1.84 -14.62
N LEU A 275 7.56 2.37 -15.10
CA LEU A 275 6.91 1.89 -16.31
C LEU A 275 7.79 2.09 -17.56
N GLN A 276 8.51 3.21 -17.64
CA GLN A 276 9.47 3.44 -18.72
C GLN A 276 10.63 2.45 -18.66
N LEU A 277 11.12 2.12 -17.47
CA LEU A 277 12.21 1.16 -17.27
C LEU A 277 11.78 -0.27 -17.66
N ILE A 278 10.57 -0.67 -17.29
CA ILE A 278 9.95 -1.94 -17.74
C ILE A 278 9.80 -1.94 -19.26
N THR A 279 9.31 -0.85 -19.85
CA THR A 279 9.14 -0.73 -21.31
C THR A 279 10.48 -0.79 -22.05
N ALA A 280 11.52 -0.16 -21.51
CA ALA A 280 12.87 -0.21 -22.05
C ALA A 280 13.45 -1.62 -21.94
N HIS A 281 13.21 -2.32 -20.82
CA HIS A 281 13.69 -3.68 -20.65
C HIS A 281 12.99 -4.68 -21.58
N LEU A 282 11.68 -4.52 -21.79
CA LEU A 282 10.93 -5.30 -22.78
C LEU A 282 11.36 -5.02 -24.22
N ARG A 283 11.89 -3.82 -24.51
CA ARG A 283 12.48 -3.47 -25.82
C ARG A 283 13.96 -3.87 -25.96
N SER A 284 14.65 -4.12 -24.86
CA SER A 284 16.08 -4.45 -24.82
C SER A 284 16.28 -5.96 -25.02
N ASP A 285 16.89 -6.30 -26.16
CA ASP A 285 17.58 -7.52 -26.62
C ASP A 285 17.11 -8.94 -26.24
N LYS A 286 16.43 -9.20 -25.12
CA LYS A 286 15.85 -10.52 -24.82
C LYS A 286 14.60 -10.86 -25.64
N CYS A 287 13.97 -9.87 -26.28
CA CYS A 287 12.90 -10.11 -27.26
C CYS A 287 13.41 -10.47 -28.66
N LYS A 288 14.69 -10.23 -28.98
CA LYS A 288 15.26 -10.63 -30.28
C LYS A 288 15.38 -12.14 -30.41
N ASP A 289 15.60 -12.85 -29.29
CA ASP A 289 15.63 -14.31 -29.26
C ASP A 289 14.24 -14.92 -29.49
N LEU A 290 13.17 -14.26 -29.03
CA LEU A 290 11.80 -14.70 -29.27
C LEU A 290 11.41 -14.58 -30.76
N ASP A 291 11.77 -13.48 -31.43
CA ASP A 291 11.57 -13.35 -32.88
C ASP A 291 12.45 -14.34 -33.67
N GLN A 292 13.65 -14.67 -33.16
CA GLN A 292 14.51 -15.68 -33.76
C GLN A 292 13.98 -17.12 -33.56
N ILE A 293 13.32 -17.39 -32.44
CA ILE A 293 12.64 -18.67 -32.16
C ILE A 293 11.35 -18.81 -32.99
N LEU A 294 10.58 -17.72 -33.13
CA LEU A 294 9.36 -17.66 -33.95
C LEU A 294 9.65 -17.81 -35.45
N SER A 295 10.72 -17.18 -35.94
CA SER A 295 11.16 -17.36 -37.34
C SER A 295 11.70 -18.76 -37.61
N LYS A 296 12.41 -19.38 -36.66
CA LYS A 296 12.86 -20.79 -36.78
C LYS A 296 11.70 -21.79 -36.78
N THR A 297 10.63 -21.52 -36.04
CA THR A 297 9.44 -22.40 -36.00
C THR A 297 8.54 -22.24 -37.22
N GLN A 298 8.56 -21.10 -37.92
CA GLN A 298 7.83 -20.94 -39.19
C GLN A 298 8.53 -21.55 -40.40
N SER A 299 9.87 -21.68 -40.40
CA SER A 299 10.62 -22.33 -41.49
C SER A 299 10.58 -23.88 -41.47
N GLN A 300 9.98 -24.49 -40.45
CA GLN A 300 9.85 -25.95 -40.33
C GLN A 300 8.45 -26.48 -40.72
N LYS A 301 7.59 -25.65 -41.31
CA LYS A 301 6.35 -26.06 -41.98
C LYS A 301 6.50 -25.90 -43.48
#